data_AF-A0A9P7BMR3-F1
#
_entry.id   AF-A0A9P7BMR3-F1
#
_cell.length_a   1.000
_cell.length_b   1.000
_cell.length_c   1.000
_cell.angle_alpha   90.00
_cell.angle_beta   90.00
_cell.angle_gamma   90.00
#
_symmetry.space_group_name_H-M   'P 1'
#
loop_
_entity.id
_entity.type
_entity.pdbx_description
1 polymer ?
#
loop_
_entity_poly.entity_id
_entity_poly.type
_entity_poly.pdbx_seq_one_letter_code
_entity_poly.pdbx_strand_id
1 'polypeptide(L)'
;MNPSSFVNQQQADKWLAKKLREKFGDDAILILGNWSAGNVKYHEATRGVGMKRTLAKEGFQVYLLDEFRTSSLYPSCQNGEHEMFKKVQNPRPYRREKHPIVDRHDLKVVTSTIEAIIKFPLRRLWNSDMAATLNFRHILFSLRANGERPKRFCKSKKPLSTGSKRKNMSSSSASTSRPTKRPNNPL
;
A
#
# COMPACT_ATOMS: atom_id res chain seq x y z
N MET A 1 -9.58 17.15 -23.86
CA MET A 1 -8.41 17.29 -22.95
C MET A 1 -7.84 18.69 -23.18
N ASN A 2 -7.70 19.52 -22.14
CA ASN A 2 -7.35 20.93 -22.33
C ASN A 2 -5.83 21.04 -22.63
N PRO A 3 -5.39 21.57 -23.79
CA PRO A 3 -3.97 21.52 -24.20
C PRO A 3 -3.02 22.14 -23.17
N SER A 4 -3.44 23.22 -22.52
CA SER A 4 -2.69 23.90 -21.45
C SER A 4 -2.45 23.01 -20.23
N SER A 5 -3.46 22.24 -19.80
CA SER A 5 -3.34 21.35 -18.64
C SER A 5 -2.33 20.22 -18.86
N PHE A 6 -2.25 19.70 -20.08
CA PHE A 6 -1.30 18.67 -20.45
C PHE A 6 0.15 19.18 -20.48
N VAL A 7 0.37 20.38 -21.03
CA VAL A 7 1.67 21.05 -21.04
C VAL A 7 2.14 21.34 -19.61
N ASN A 8 1.25 21.86 -18.76
CA ASN A 8 1.57 22.15 -17.37
C ASN A 8 1.96 20.90 -16.58
N GLN A 9 1.26 19.77 -16.80
CA GLN A 9 1.62 18.50 -16.17
C GLN A 9 3.02 18.04 -16.58
N GLN A 10 3.35 18.10 -17.87
CA GLN A 10 4.69 17.74 -18.35
C GLN A 10 5.79 18.64 -17.76
N GLN A 11 5.52 19.94 -17.63
CA GLN A 11 6.47 20.87 -17.04
C GLN A 11 6.70 20.58 -15.55
N ALA A 12 5.63 20.29 -14.80
CA ALA A 12 5.71 19.90 -13.39
C ALA A 12 6.48 18.58 -13.22
N ASP A 13 6.21 17.59 -14.08
CA ASP A 13 6.87 16.29 -14.08
C ASP A 13 8.38 16.41 -14.34
N LYS A 14 8.78 17.17 -15.36
CA LYS A 14 10.21 17.46 -15.66
C LYS A 14 10.88 18.23 -14.53
N TRP A 15 10.17 19.19 -13.94
CA TRP A 15 10.68 19.95 -12.81
C TRP A 15 10.94 19.04 -11.59
N LEU A 16 10.02 18.13 -11.29
CA LEU A 16 10.20 17.13 -10.24
C LEU A 16 11.42 16.24 -10.51
N ALA A 17 11.56 15.71 -11.73
CA ALA A 17 12.70 14.89 -12.12
C ALA A 17 14.03 15.62 -11.97
N LYS A 18 14.11 16.87 -12.43
CA LYS A 18 15.28 17.74 -12.24
C LYS A 18 15.62 17.91 -10.76
N LYS A 19 14.63 18.18 -9.92
CA LYS A 19 14.85 18.36 -8.47
C LYS A 19 15.32 17.08 -7.78
N LEU A 20 14.83 15.92 -8.22
CA LEU A 20 15.30 14.64 -7.71
C LEU A 20 16.77 14.39 -8.08
N ARG A 21 17.16 14.65 -9.33
CA ARG A 21 18.55 14.52 -9.79
C ARG A 21 19.49 15.48 -9.04
N GLU A 22 19.11 16.75 -8.93
CA GLU A 22 19.87 17.76 -8.18
C GLU A 22 20.11 17.36 -6.72
N LYS A 23 19.14 16.67 -6.11
CA LYS A 23 19.20 16.32 -4.68
C LYS A 23 19.86 14.97 -4.39
N PHE A 24 19.67 13.98 -5.25
CA PHE A 24 20.04 12.60 -4.98
C PHE A 24 21.06 12.01 -5.97
N GLY A 25 21.42 12.76 -7.03
CA GLY A 25 22.28 12.28 -8.10
C GLY A 25 21.50 11.70 -9.28
N ASP A 26 22.19 11.58 -10.41
CA ASP A 26 21.62 11.01 -11.65
C ASP A 26 21.46 9.49 -11.61
N ASP A 27 22.22 8.82 -10.74
CA ASP A 27 22.21 7.38 -10.47
C ASP A 27 21.23 6.98 -9.36
N ALA A 28 20.40 7.93 -8.89
CA ALA A 28 19.45 7.69 -7.83
C ALA A 28 18.44 6.59 -8.17
N ILE A 29 18.37 5.57 -7.32
CA ILE A 29 17.37 4.51 -7.37
C ILE A 29 16.20 4.89 -6.46
N LEU A 30 14.99 4.90 -7.02
CA LEU A 30 13.78 5.26 -6.30
C LEU A 30 13.05 3.98 -5.84
N ILE A 31 12.86 3.86 -4.52
CA ILE A 31 12.08 2.77 -3.94
C ILE A 31 10.75 3.33 -3.49
N LEU A 32 9.68 2.86 -4.12
CA LEU A 32 8.31 3.27 -3.82
C LEU A 32 7.54 2.09 -3.24
N GLY A 33 6.53 2.40 -2.43
CA GLY A 33 5.61 1.38 -1.98
C GLY A 33 4.71 0.87 -3.12
N ASN A 34 4.33 -0.40 -3.08
CA ASN A 34 3.51 -1.05 -4.10
C ASN A 34 2.02 -0.67 -4.04
N TRP A 35 1.58 0.07 -3.01
CA TRP A 35 0.20 0.49 -2.78
C TRP A 35 -0.80 -0.64 -3.02
N SER A 36 -0.52 -1.83 -2.50
CA SER A 36 -1.33 -3.04 -2.70
C SER A 36 -2.66 -3.06 -1.91
N ALA A 37 -3.02 -1.97 -1.24
CA ALA A 37 -4.30 -1.83 -0.56
C ALA A 37 -5.43 -1.66 -1.59
N GLY A 38 -6.55 -2.35 -1.38
CA GLY A 38 -7.76 -2.14 -2.19
C GLY A 38 -8.31 -0.72 -2.00
N ASN A 39 -9.08 -0.22 -2.97
CA ASN A 39 -9.78 1.05 -2.87
C ASN A 39 -10.67 1.05 -1.62
N VAL A 40 -10.26 1.74 -0.57
CA VAL A 40 -11.05 1.87 0.65
C VAL A 40 -12.05 3.02 0.43
N LYS A 41 -13.32 2.81 0.79
CA LYS A 41 -14.37 3.82 0.61
C LYS A 41 -13.96 5.11 1.32
N TYR A 42 -14.11 6.26 0.64
CA TYR A 42 -13.71 7.60 1.13
C TYR A 42 -12.20 7.89 1.20
N HIS A 43 -11.35 7.02 0.64
CA HIS A 43 -9.94 7.34 0.42
C HIS A 43 -9.72 7.90 -0.99
N GLU A 44 -8.70 8.75 -1.15
CA GLU A 44 -8.31 9.24 -2.47
C GLU A 44 -7.99 8.07 -3.41
N ALA A 45 -8.37 8.20 -4.69
CA ALA A 45 -8.03 7.23 -5.71
C ALA A 45 -6.50 7.02 -5.78
N THR A 46 -6.06 5.79 -6.01
CA THR A 46 -4.66 5.35 -5.98
C THR A 46 -3.74 6.24 -6.83
N ARG A 47 -3.06 7.22 -6.22
CA ARG A 47 -2.26 8.26 -6.89
C ARG A 47 -0.89 7.81 -7.42
N GLY A 48 -0.58 6.52 -7.42
CA GLY A 48 0.78 6.04 -7.70
C GLY A 48 1.11 5.78 -9.17
N VAL A 49 0.15 5.41 -10.02
CA VAL A 49 0.45 4.84 -11.34
C VAL A 49 1.03 5.88 -12.31
N GLY A 50 0.42 7.07 -12.38
CA GLY A 50 0.90 8.16 -13.22
C GLY A 50 2.31 8.59 -12.83
N MET A 51 2.52 8.87 -11.53
CA MET A 51 3.83 9.25 -11.00
C MET A 51 4.91 8.21 -11.26
N LYS A 52 4.63 6.91 -11.03
CA LYS A 52 5.56 5.81 -11.35
C LYS A 52 5.94 5.80 -12.82
N ARG A 53 4.96 5.97 -13.71
CA ARG A 53 5.18 6.02 -15.17
C ARG A 53 6.01 7.23 -15.56
N THR A 54 5.74 8.40 -14.98
CA THR A 54 6.51 9.62 -15.21
C THR A 54 7.97 9.43 -14.76
N LEU A 55 8.22 8.94 -13.55
CA LEU A 55 9.58 8.72 -13.05
C LEU A 55 10.36 7.74 -13.92
N ALA A 56 9.72 6.65 -14.36
CA ALA A 56 10.34 5.70 -15.29
C ALA A 56 10.63 6.33 -16.67
N LYS A 57 9.74 7.19 -17.20
CA LYS A 57 9.97 7.93 -18.46
C LYS A 57 11.14 8.90 -18.36
N GLU A 58 11.33 9.51 -17.20
CA GLU A 58 12.45 10.42 -16.91
C GLU A 58 13.77 9.66 -16.63
N GLY A 59 13.77 8.33 -16.79
CA GLY A 59 14.98 7.50 -16.73
C GLY A 59 15.37 7.03 -15.33
N PHE A 60 14.55 7.26 -14.31
CA PHE A 60 14.84 6.72 -12.97
C PHE A 60 14.61 5.22 -12.91
N GLN A 61 15.50 4.52 -12.19
CA GLN A 61 15.24 3.14 -11.81
C GLN A 61 14.29 3.11 -10.62
N VAL A 62 13.08 2.59 -10.83
CA VAL A 62 12.01 2.55 -9.83
C VAL A 62 11.71 1.11 -9.41
N TYR A 63 11.88 0.82 -8.13
CA TYR A 63 11.49 -0.47 -7.53
C TYR A 63 10.27 -0.32 -6.65
N LEU A 64 9.45 -1.37 -6.61
CA LEU A 64 8.26 -1.43 -5.76
C LEU A 64 8.48 -2.38 -4.58
N LEU A 65 8.26 -1.86 -3.39
CA LEU A 65 8.39 -2.58 -2.14
C LEU A 65 7.02 -2.90 -1.57
N ASP A 66 6.81 -4.14 -1.08
CA ASP A 66 5.56 -4.52 -0.43
C ASP A 66 5.38 -3.72 0.87
N GLU A 67 4.28 -2.99 0.98
CA GLU A 67 3.97 -2.10 2.10
C GLU A 67 3.34 -2.82 3.30
N PHE A 68 3.27 -4.14 3.26
CA PHE A 68 2.60 -4.90 4.30
C PHE A 68 3.12 -4.52 5.70
N ARG A 69 2.21 -3.93 6.50
CA ARG A 69 2.43 -3.43 7.86
C ARG A 69 3.52 -2.36 8.02
N THR A 70 4.05 -1.77 6.95
CA THR A 70 5.16 -0.80 7.06
C THR A 70 4.74 0.51 7.72
N SER A 71 3.52 1.00 7.46
CA SER A 71 2.98 2.18 8.16
C SER A 71 2.36 1.82 9.52
N SER A 72 2.23 0.53 9.84
CA SER A 72 1.48 0.02 10.99
C SER A 72 2.33 -0.61 12.08
N LEU A 73 3.64 -0.56 11.91
CA LEU A 73 4.58 -1.05 12.90
C LEU A 73 5.52 0.08 13.26
N TYR A 74 5.78 0.22 14.55
CA TYR A 74 6.73 1.19 15.02
C TYR A 74 8.17 0.75 14.70
N PRO A 75 9.00 1.57 14.01
CA PRO A 75 10.33 1.13 13.57
C PRO A 75 11.23 0.57 14.67
N SER A 76 11.20 1.18 15.86
CA SER A 76 12.07 0.83 17.00
C SER A 76 11.42 -0.02 18.08
N CYS A 77 10.17 -0.48 17.92
CA CYS A 77 9.64 -1.50 18.83
C CYS A 77 9.78 -2.89 18.20
N GLN A 78 10.31 -3.84 18.98
CA GLN A 78 10.38 -5.25 18.62
C GLN A 78 9.07 -5.98 18.95
N ASN A 79 8.34 -5.57 20.01
CA ASN A 79 7.22 -6.32 20.61
C ASN A 79 5.83 -5.63 20.47
N GLY A 80 5.76 -4.56 19.68
CA GLY A 80 4.66 -3.59 19.50
C GLY A 80 3.32 -3.85 20.21
N GLU A 81 3.00 -3.03 21.21
CA GLU A 81 1.62 -2.80 21.61
C GLU A 81 0.92 -1.81 20.66
N HIS A 82 -0.40 -1.99 20.57
CA HIS A 82 -1.31 -1.45 19.58
C HIS A 82 -1.10 0.02 19.20
N GLU A 83 -1.04 0.27 17.90
CA GLU A 83 -1.17 1.61 17.33
C GLU A 83 -2.65 1.99 17.25
N MET A 84 -3.02 3.11 17.86
CA MET A 84 -4.31 3.76 17.62
C MET A 84 -4.08 5.08 16.91
N PHE A 85 -4.95 5.41 15.97
CA PHE A 85 -4.95 6.75 15.37
C PHE A 85 -5.17 7.81 16.45
N LYS A 86 -4.51 8.96 16.31
CA LYS A 86 -4.73 10.07 17.23
C LYS A 86 -6.16 10.56 17.07
N LYS A 87 -6.92 10.50 18.16
CA LYS A 87 -8.24 11.13 18.24
C LYS A 87 -8.08 12.64 18.37
N VAL A 88 -8.76 13.38 17.49
CA VAL A 88 -8.77 14.84 17.48
C VAL A 88 -10.21 15.34 17.38
N GLN A 89 -10.45 16.57 17.86
CA GLN A 89 -11.73 17.22 17.60
C GLN A 89 -11.96 17.32 16.08
N ASN A 90 -13.20 17.10 15.64
CA ASN A 90 -13.51 17.10 14.22
C ASN A 90 -13.17 18.47 13.60
N PRO A 91 -12.27 18.50 12.60
CA PRO A 91 -11.84 19.76 11.99
C PRO A 91 -12.97 20.45 11.23
N ARG A 92 -14.07 19.76 10.94
CA ARG A 92 -15.26 20.29 10.26
C ARG A 92 -16.30 20.71 11.31
N PRO A 93 -16.46 22.01 11.62
CA PRO A 93 -17.31 22.46 12.72
C PRO A 93 -18.76 21.97 12.61
N TYR A 94 -19.33 22.01 11.40
CA TYR A 94 -20.70 21.54 11.10
C TYR A 94 -20.93 20.03 11.30
N ARG A 95 -19.87 19.23 11.48
CA ARG A 95 -19.98 17.79 11.78
C ARG A 95 -19.75 17.46 13.25
N ARG A 96 -19.38 18.44 14.09
CA ARG A 96 -19.02 18.19 15.49
C ARG A 96 -20.19 17.72 16.35
N GLU A 97 -21.41 18.13 16.01
CA GLU A 97 -22.61 17.69 16.72
C GLU A 97 -22.82 16.17 16.60
N LYS A 98 -22.67 15.61 15.39
CA LYS A 98 -22.85 14.17 15.14
C LYS A 98 -21.57 13.35 15.35
N HIS A 99 -20.42 13.94 15.04
CA HIS A 99 -19.10 13.31 15.11
C HIS A 99 -18.10 14.28 15.74
N PRO A 100 -18.10 14.43 17.09
CA PRO A 100 -17.27 15.41 17.78
C PRO A 100 -15.77 15.09 17.70
N ILE A 101 -15.44 13.80 17.67
CA ILE A 101 -14.07 13.28 17.67
C ILE A 101 -13.89 12.40 16.44
N VAL A 102 -12.78 12.58 15.74
CA VAL A 102 -12.38 11.78 14.58
C VAL A 102 -10.95 11.29 14.73
N ASP A 103 -10.68 10.15 14.10
CA ASP A 103 -9.33 9.61 14.00
C ASP A 103 -8.51 10.42 12.98
N ARG A 104 -7.30 10.84 13.34
CA ARG A 104 -6.32 11.40 12.42
C ARG A 104 -5.46 10.27 11.87
N HIS A 105 -5.74 9.85 10.64
CA HIS A 105 -5.10 8.67 10.03
C HIS A 105 -3.59 8.79 9.80
N ASP A 106 -3.09 10.01 9.65
CA ASP A 106 -1.68 10.30 9.38
C ASP A 106 -0.81 10.21 10.64
N LEU A 107 -1.43 10.07 11.82
CA LEU A 107 -0.76 10.19 13.09
C LEU A 107 -1.20 9.12 14.09
N LYS A 108 -0.22 8.36 14.57
CA LYS A 108 -0.44 7.19 15.41
C LYS A 108 0.17 7.37 16.76
N VAL A 109 -0.57 6.94 17.78
CA VAL A 109 -0.10 6.88 19.15
C VAL A 109 0.45 5.48 19.38
N VAL A 110 1.72 5.43 19.76
CA VAL A 110 2.41 4.22 20.19
C VAL A 110 2.55 4.30 21.70
N THR A 111 1.97 3.34 22.41
CA THR A 111 2.31 3.07 23.81
C THR A 111 3.44 2.05 23.82
N SER A 112 4.59 2.45 24.33
CA SER A 112 5.66 1.50 24.66
C SER A 112 5.87 1.51 26.16
N THR A 113 5.77 0.34 26.78
CA THR A 113 6.37 0.09 28.08
C THR A 113 7.88 0.01 27.87
N ILE A 114 8.63 1.02 28.34
CA ILE A 114 10.08 0.89 28.43
C ILE A 114 10.34 0.09 29.70
N GLU A 115 10.52 -1.22 29.55
CA GLU A 115 10.72 -2.14 30.68
C GLU A 115 11.95 -1.82 31.54
N ALA A 116 12.89 -0.99 31.06
CA ALA A 116 14.19 -0.84 31.72
C ALA A 116 14.31 0.30 32.75
N ILE A 117 13.51 1.37 32.74
CA ILE A 117 13.83 2.55 33.58
C ILE A 117 12.61 3.25 34.21
N ILE A 118 11.42 3.21 33.60
CA ILE A 118 10.30 4.03 34.07
C ILE A 118 9.02 3.20 34.03
N LYS A 119 8.39 2.96 35.18
CA LYS A 119 7.05 2.34 35.34
C LYS A 119 5.91 3.22 34.77
N PHE A 120 6.18 4.07 33.78
CA PHE A 120 5.18 4.89 33.12
C PHE A 120 5.09 4.53 31.64
N PRO A 121 3.87 4.28 31.13
CA PRO A 121 3.68 4.05 29.71
C PRO A 121 4.05 5.31 28.93
N LEU A 122 5.10 5.22 28.11
CA LEU A 122 5.49 6.33 27.26
C LEU A 122 4.57 6.33 26.03
N ARG A 123 3.76 7.38 25.88
CA ARG A 123 2.93 7.61 24.69
C ARG A 123 3.72 8.47 23.71
N ARG A 124 4.17 7.87 22.61
CA ARG A 124 4.82 8.58 21.50
C ARG A 124 3.86 8.77 20.35
N LEU A 125 3.99 9.90 19.67
CA LEU A 125 3.19 10.25 18.51
C LEU A 125 4.06 10.14 17.25
N TRP A 126 3.61 9.36 16.28
CA TRP A 126 4.37 9.08 15.06
C TRP A 126 3.56 9.39 13.82
N ASN A 127 4.20 10.03 12.85
CA ASN A 127 3.63 10.19 11.52
C ASN A 127 3.71 8.83 10.78
N SER A 128 2.60 8.42 10.17
CA SER A 128 2.46 7.13 9.48
C SER A 128 3.43 7.00 8.29
N ASP A 129 3.66 8.08 7.54
CA ASP A 129 4.58 8.10 6.40
C ASP A 129 6.03 7.98 6.87
N MET A 130 6.41 8.71 7.92
CA MET A 130 7.74 8.60 8.52
C MET A 130 8.02 7.18 9.05
N ALA A 131 7.03 6.56 9.69
CA ALA A 131 7.13 5.16 10.12
C ALA A 131 7.31 4.22 8.91
N ALA A 132 6.52 4.41 7.84
CA ALA A 132 6.63 3.63 6.62
C ALA A 132 8.01 3.76 5.97
N THR A 133 8.55 4.98 5.83
CA THR A 133 9.87 5.23 5.24
C THR A 133 10.99 4.58 6.06
N LEU A 134 10.95 4.69 7.38
CA LEU A 134 11.94 4.04 8.25
C LEU A 134 11.87 2.51 8.19
N ASN A 135 10.66 1.96 8.07
CA ASN A 135 10.48 0.53 7.90
C ASN A 135 10.89 0.04 6.51
N PHE A 136 10.72 0.84 5.44
CA PHE A 136 11.28 0.54 4.13
C PHE A 136 12.80 0.45 4.19
N ARG A 137 13.45 1.40 4.87
CA ARG A 137 14.90 1.38 5.09
C ARG A 137 15.33 0.11 5.81
N HIS A 138 14.61 -0.30 6.86
CA HIS A 138 14.90 -1.55 7.58
C HIS A 138 14.77 -2.78 6.68
N ILE A 139 13.72 -2.86 5.87
CA ILE A 139 13.52 -3.96 4.92
C ILE A 139 14.66 -3.99 3.89
N LEU A 140 15.00 -2.84 3.31
CA LEU A 140 16.06 -2.75 2.30
C LEU A 140 17.42 -3.17 2.86
N PHE A 141 17.75 -2.73 4.08
CA PHE A 141 18.99 -3.14 4.73
C PHE A 141 19.05 -4.62 5.02
N SER A 142 17.93 -5.22 5.41
CA SER A 142 17.85 -6.67 5.61
C SER A 142 18.08 -7.40 4.28
N LEU A 143 17.36 -7.01 3.23
CA LEU A 143 17.53 -7.57 1.89
C LEU A 143 18.98 -7.45 1.39
N ARG A 144 19.66 -6.34 1.68
CA ARG A 144 21.08 -6.16 1.30
C ARG A 144 22.02 -7.03 2.13
N ALA A 145 21.74 -7.22 3.41
CA ALA A 145 22.61 -7.94 4.33
C ALA A 145 22.50 -9.46 4.18
N ASN A 146 21.28 -9.99 4.03
CA ASN A 146 21.03 -11.43 4.04
C ASN A 146 20.04 -11.91 2.94
N GLY A 147 19.59 -11.03 2.06
CA GLY A 147 18.62 -11.38 1.02
C GLY A 147 17.19 -11.60 1.54
N GLU A 148 16.94 -11.40 2.84
CA GLU A 148 15.67 -11.74 3.46
C GLU A 148 14.90 -10.52 3.94
N ARG A 149 13.56 -10.63 3.87
CA ARG A 149 12.65 -9.64 4.44
C ARG A 149 12.37 -9.97 5.91
N PRO A 150 12.44 -9.00 6.83
CA PRO A 150 12.16 -9.27 8.25
C PRO A 150 10.75 -9.84 8.46
N LYS A 151 10.66 -10.90 9.26
CA LYS A 151 9.41 -11.67 9.50
C LYS A 151 8.22 -10.79 9.88
N ARG A 152 8.42 -9.72 10.65
CA ARG A 152 7.37 -8.78 11.06
C ARG A 152 6.67 -8.06 9.90
N PHE A 153 7.34 -7.96 8.75
CA PHE A 153 6.81 -7.35 7.52
C PHE A 153 6.40 -8.39 6.47
N CYS A 154 6.44 -9.67 6.80
CA CYS A 154 6.00 -10.74 5.91
C CYS A 154 4.51 -11.03 6.14
N LYS A 155 3.77 -11.27 5.06
CA LYS A 155 2.41 -11.79 5.15
C LYS A 155 2.47 -13.23 5.69
N SER A 156 1.56 -13.59 6.58
CA SER A 156 1.41 -14.98 6.99
C SER A 156 1.16 -15.84 5.75
N LYS A 157 1.93 -16.91 5.56
CA LYS A 157 1.64 -17.88 4.51
C LYS A 157 0.25 -18.44 4.81
N LYS A 158 -0.72 -18.24 3.91
CA LYS A 158 -1.95 -19.04 3.96
C LYS A 158 -1.52 -20.50 3.87
N PRO A 159 -2.01 -21.42 4.72
CA PRO A 159 -1.77 -22.83 4.49
C PRO A 159 -2.22 -23.15 3.08
N LEU A 160 -1.34 -23.81 2.32
CA LEU A 160 -1.65 -24.31 0.99
C LEU A 160 -2.91 -25.17 1.15
N SER A 161 -4.05 -24.73 0.62
CA SER A 161 -5.26 -25.54 0.68
C SER A 161 -4.97 -26.81 -0.11
N THR A 162 -4.72 -27.92 0.58
CA THR A 162 -4.61 -29.23 -0.03
C THR A 162 -5.93 -29.52 -0.74
N GLY A 163 -5.84 -29.63 -2.06
CA GLY A 163 -6.87 -30.01 -3.04
C GLY A 163 -8.31 -30.13 -2.55
N SER A 164 -9.14 -29.15 -2.89
CA SER A 164 -10.57 -29.40 -3.00
C SER A 164 -10.79 -30.39 -4.14
N LYS A 165 -11.05 -31.66 -3.82
CA LYS A 165 -11.50 -32.68 -4.78
C LYS A 165 -12.72 -32.12 -5.51
N ARG A 166 -12.58 -31.87 -6.82
CA ARG A 166 -13.74 -31.73 -7.71
C ARG A 166 -14.59 -33.00 -7.56
N LYS A 167 -15.75 -32.88 -6.92
CA LYS A 167 -16.82 -33.89 -7.03
C LYS A 167 -17.32 -33.82 -8.48
N ASN A 168 -16.98 -34.82 -9.27
CA ASN A 168 -17.68 -35.10 -10.52
C ASN A 168 -19.12 -35.47 -10.16
N MET A 169 -20.07 -34.60 -10.48
CA MET A 169 -21.49 -34.97 -10.54
C MET A 169 -21.75 -35.55 -11.93
N SER A 170 -21.69 -36.88 -12.01
CA SER A 170 -22.41 -37.64 -13.02
C SER A 170 -23.87 -37.72 -12.60
N SER A 171 -24.77 -37.10 -13.37
CA SER A 171 -26.20 -37.44 -13.32
C SER A 171 -26.74 -37.52 -14.74
N SER A 172 -26.98 -38.76 -15.13
CA SER A 172 -27.77 -39.23 -16.26
C SER A 172 -29.25 -38.86 -16.11
N SER A 173 -29.88 -38.36 -17.18
CA SER A 173 -31.28 -38.68 -17.52
C SER A 173 -31.66 -38.19 -18.92
N ALA A 174 -31.90 -39.17 -19.80
CA ALA A 174 -32.88 -39.28 -20.90
C ALA A 174 -33.68 -37.99 -21.26
N SER A 175 -33.47 -37.37 -22.43
CA SER A 175 -34.03 -37.67 -23.77
C SER A 175 -35.34 -36.93 -24.09
N THR A 176 -35.30 -36.01 -25.06
CA THR A 176 -36.30 -35.98 -26.15
C THR A 176 -35.76 -35.22 -27.35
N SER A 177 -35.74 -35.91 -28.49
CA SER A 177 -35.28 -35.46 -29.80
C SER A 177 -36.29 -34.55 -30.50
N ARG A 178 -35.81 -33.55 -31.25
CA ARG A 178 -36.40 -33.20 -32.56
C ARG A 178 -35.37 -32.52 -33.47
N PRO A 179 -35.21 -32.96 -34.74
CA PRO A 179 -34.18 -32.44 -35.63
C PRO A 179 -34.73 -31.31 -36.50
N THR A 180 -33.88 -30.37 -36.93
CA THR A 180 -33.67 -30.07 -38.38
C THR A 180 -32.65 -28.95 -38.63
N LYS A 181 -31.73 -29.29 -39.55
CA LYS A 181 -31.09 -28.47 -40.61
C LYS A 181 -30.20 -27.27 -40.23
N ARG A 182 -28.89 -27.47 -40.45
CA ARG A 182 -27.89 -26.45 -40.78
C ARG A 182 -28.20 -25.83 -42.17
N PRO A 183 -27.64 -24.66 -42.47
CA PRO A 183 -26.42 -24.69 -43.27
C PRO A 183 -25.28 -23.84 -42.70
N ASN A 184 -24.07 -24.26 -43.05
CA ASN A 184 -22.80 -23.57 -42.82
C ASN A 184 -22.75 -22.26 -43.62
N ASN A 185 -22.09 -21.23 -43.08
CA ASN A 185 -20.93 -20.65 -43.78
C ASN A 185 -20.09 -19.72 -42.90
N PRO A 186 -18.79 -19.56 -43.23
CA PRO A 186 -17.80 -18.84 -42.45
C PRO A 186 -17.65 -17.38 -42.91
N LEU A 187 -17.28 -16.50 -41.98
CA LEU A 187 -16.36 -15.37 -42.14
C LEU A 187 -15.81 -15.01 -40.75
#